data_AF-A0A7S9GIN1-F1
#
_entry.id   AF-A0A7S9GIN1-F1
#
_cell.length_a   1.000
_cell.length_b   1.000
_cell.length_c   1.000
_cell.angle_alpha   90.00
_cell.angle_beta   90.00
_cell.angle_gamma   90.00
#
_symmetry.space_group_name_H-M   'P 1'
#
loop_
_entity.id
_entity.type
_entity.pdbx_description
1 polymer ?
#
loop_
_entity_poly.entity_id
_entity_poly.type
_entity_poly.pdbx_seq_one_letter_code
_entity_poly.pdbx_strand_id
1 'polypeptide(L)'
;MATFNLYPSDSLPQGFVYPHQLREIAATGQHPQIAPWWFVDADSKAGKLFFSIRKHDGRNLVPFAKVDDGRGDIACFDGDDSSGNPRVLMLVLDESERAYSFADFSQWLESAQMDASR
;
A
#
# COMPACT_ATOMS: atom_id res chain seq x y z
N MET A 1 -12.43 -4.59 -16.48
CA MET A 1 -12.00 -4.65 -15.08
C MET A 1 -11.82 -3.22 -14.59
N ALA A 2 -12.01 -2.94 -13.30
CA ALA A 2 -11.87 -1.57 -12.78
C ALA A 2 -10.39 -1.29 -12.50
N THR A 3 -9.86 -0.18 -12.99
CA THR A 3 -8.55 0.36 -12.62
C THR A 3 -8.65 1.14 -11.31
N PHE A 4 -7.53 1.54 -10.74
CA PHE A 4 -7.47 2.48 -9.62
C PHE A 4 -6.37 3.50 -9.82
N ASN A 5 -6.52 4.67 -9.21
CA ASN A 5 -5.54 5.75 -9.31
C ASN A 5 -4.47 5.64 -8.21
N LEU A 6 -3.20 5.79 -8.60
CA LEU A 6 -2.08 6.00 -7.67
C LEU A 6 -1.99 7.48 -7.28
N TYR A 7 -1.31 7.79 -6.17
CA TYR A 7 -1.10 9.19 -5.78
C TYR A 7 -0.22 9.90 -6.81
N PRO A 8 -0.53 11.17 -7.14
CA PRO A 8 0.20 11.91 -8.16
C PRO A 8 1.61 12.24 -7.67
N SER A 9 2.57 12.28 -8.61
CA SER A 9 4.00 12.41 -8.32
C SER A 9 4.39 13.68 -7.57
N ASP A 10 3.61 14.75 -7.70
CA ASP A 10 3.78 16.02 -6.99
C ASP A 10 3.42 15.93 -5.49
N SER A 11 2.61 14.95 -5.11
CA SER A 11 2.24 14.69 -3.71
C SER A 11 3.20 13.72 -3.01
N LEU A 12 3.95 12.92 -3.78
CA LEU A 12 4.81 11.87 -3.29
C LEU A 12 6.09 12.43 -2.63
N PRO A 13 6.71 11.65 -1.74
CA PRO A 13 8.06 11.93 -1.27
C PRO A 13 9.05 12.14 -2.42
N GLN A 14 10.02 13.03 -2.22
CA GLN A 14 10.98 13.36 -3.25
C GLN A 14 11.80 12.12 -3.66
N GLY A 15 11.82 11.81 -4.95
CA GLY A 15 12.58 10.68 -5.49
C GLY A 15 11.90 9.31 -5.35
N PHE A 16 10.73 9.24 -4.71
CA PHE A 16 9.97 8.00 -4.61
C PHE A 16 9.52 7.50 -5.99
N VAL A 17 9.63 6.19 -6.19
CA VAL A 17 9.18 5.51 -7.41
C VAL A 17 8.37 4.28 -7.03
N TYR A 18 7.15 4.18 -7.55
CA TYR A 18 6.33 3.00 -7.38
C TYR A 18 6.97 1.75 -8.00
N PRO A 19 6.84 0.57 -7.36
CA PRO A 19 7.17 -0.71 -7.98
C PRO A 19 6.51 -0.87 -9.35
N HIS A 20 7.23 -1.42 -10.32
CA HIS A 20 6.74 -1.62 -11.69
C HIS A 20 5.41 -2.39 -11.72
N GLN A 21 5.37 -3.51 -10.99
CA GLN A 21 4.21 -4.40 -10.96
C GLN A 21 2.94 -3.69 -10.44
N LEU A 22 3.05 -2.84 -9.42
CA LEU A 22 1.89 -2.09 -8.93
C LEU A 22 1.36 -1.12 -9.98
N ARG A 23 2.25 -0.44 -10.72
CA ARG A 23 1.83 0.47 -11.81
C ARG A 23 1.11 -0.28 -12.93
N GLU A 24 1.57 -1.48 -13.26
CA GLU A 24 0.90 -2.33 -14.26
C GLU A 24 -0.49 -2.77 -13.80
N ILE A 25 -0.63 -3.22 -12.55
CA ILE A 25 -1.93 -3.60 -11.98
C ILE A 25 -2.89 -2.40 -12.01
N ALA A 26 -2.44 -1.22 -11.58
CA ALA A 26 -3.23 0.01 -11.57
C ALA A 26 -3.69 0.41 -12.99
N ALA A 27 -2.79 0.34 -13.97
CA ALA A 27 -3.07 0.75 -15.35
C ALA A 27 -3.95 -0.23 -16.12
N THR A 28 -3.78 -1.53 -15.89
CA THR A 28 -4.49 -2.60 -16.63
C THR A 28 -5.81 -3.01 -15.98
N GLY A 29 -5.94 -2.81 -14.67
CA GLY A 29 -7.06 -3.35 -13.88
C GLY A 29 -7.00 -4.88 -13.75
N GLN A 30 -5.89 -5.53 -14.11
CA GLN A 30 -5.69 -6.97 -13.92
C GLN A 30 -5.33 -7.25 -12.46
N HIS A 31 -6.35 -7.31 -11.61
CA HIS A 31 -6.16 -7.43 -10.17
C HIS A 31 -5.84 -8.87 -9.76
N PRO A 32 -4.74 -9.12 -9.04
CA PRO A 32 -4.53 -10.41 -8.36
C PRO A 32 -5.62 -10.65 -7.31
N GLN A 33 -5.88 -11.93 -7.01
CA GLN A 33 -6.75 -12.32 -5.90
C GLN A 33 -6.03 -12.09 -4.57
N ILE A 34 -6.41 -11.03 -3.86
CA ILE A 34 -5.75 -10.60 -2.62
C ILE A 34 -6.71 -10.35 -1.45
N ALA A 35 -8.02 -10.53 -1.64
CA ALA A 35 -9.00 -10.37 -0.56
C ALA A 35 -8.58 -11.24 0.65
N PRO A 36 -8.51 -10.70 1.89
CA PRO A 36 -9.19 -9.51 2.38
C PRO A 36 -8.48 -8.17 2.13
N TRP A 37 -7.35 -8.17 1.40
CA TRP A 37 -6.69 -6.94 0.97
C TRP A 37 -7.36 -6.30 -0.24
N TRP A 38 -7.28 -4.98 -0.30
CA TRP A 38 -7.80 -4.16 -1.38
C TRP A 38 -6.81 -3.07 -1.75
N PHE A 39 -6.54 -2.88 -3.04
CA PHE A 39 -5.77 -1.72 -3.51
C PHE A 39 -6.53 -0.42 -3.20
N VAL A 40 -5.79 0.58 -2.76
CA VAL A 40 -6.32 1.89 -2.43
C VAL A 40 -6.32 2.75 -3.68
N ASP A 41 -7.51 3.21 -4.06
CA ASP A 41 -7.67 4.27 -5.05
C ASP A 41 -7.40 5.64 -4.39
N ALA A 42 -6.45 6.40 -4.93
CA ALA A 42 -6.02 7.70 -4.41
C ALA A 42 -7.12 8.77 -4.45
N ASP A 43 -8.08 8.69 -5.38
CA ASP A 43 -9.18 9.64 -5.49
C ASP A 43 -10.35 9.33 -4.56
N SER A 44 -10.40 8.10 -4.04
CA SER A 44 -11.39 7.69 -3.05
C SER A 44 -11.25 8.45 -1.73
N LYS A 45 -12.35 8.52 -0.96
CA LYS A 45 -12.32 9.11 0.40
C LYS A 45 -11.32 8.39 1.32
N ALA A 46 -11.22 7.07 1.20
CA ALA A 46 -10.28 6.26 1.97
C ALA A 46 -8.83 6.58 1.59
N GLY A 47 -8.52 6.66 0.30
CA GLY A 47 -7.18 7.04 -0.18
C GLY A 47 -6.76 8.40 0.34
N LYS A 48 -7.61 9.41 0.18
CA LYS A 48 -7.35 10.76 0.70
C LYS A 48 -7.10 10.78 2.21
N LEU A 49 -7.86 10.00 2.98
CA LEU A 49 -7.67 9.86 4.41
C LEU A 49 -6.34 9.16 4.75
N PHE A 50 -6.03 8.03 4.11
CA PHE A 50 -4.79 7.29 4.37
C PHE A 50 -3.56 8.13 4.04
N PHE A 51 -3.62 8.92 2.97
CA PHE A 51 -2.55 9.82 2.60
C PHE A 51 -2.36 10.99 3.56
N SER A 52 -3.44 11.48 4.20
CA SER A 52 -3.34 12.55 5.19
C SER A 52 -2.73 12.08 6.51
N ILE A 53 -2.95 10.80 6.90
CA ILE A 53 -2.40 10.21 8.13
C ILE A 53 -1.08 9.45 7.93
N ARG A 54 -0.53 9.42 6.70
CA ARG A 54 0.65 8.62 6.33
C ARG A 54 1.92 8.96 7.14
N LYS A 55 1.92 10.08 7.86
CA LYS A 55 3.04 10.56 8.68
C LYS A 55 2.74 10.55 10.19
N HIS A 56 1.65 9.92 10.62
CA HIS A 56 1.20 10.05 12.00
C HIS A 56 2.21 9.53 13.04
N ASP A 57 3.08 8.59 12.66
CA ASP A 57 4.12 8.00 13.51
C ASP A 57 5.54 8.50 13.16
N GLY A 58 5.64 9.60 12.40
CA GLY A 58 6.91 10.21 12.00
C GLY A 58 7.58 9.59 10.78
N ARG A 59 7.08 8.48 10.24
CA ARG A 59 7.56 7.88 8.99
C ARG A 59 7.02 8.63 7.77
N ASN A 60 7.68 8.52 6.62
CA ASN A 60 7.23 9.12 5.36
C ASN A 60 6.63 8.05 4.45
N LEU A 61 5.41 7.59 4.76
CA LEU A 61 4.82 6.43 4.10
C LEU A 61 4.06 6.79 2.82
N VAL A 62 3.88 5.83 1.92
CA VAL A 62 2.97 5.94 0.76
C VAL A 62 1.96 4.78 0.79
N PRO A 63 0.70 4.99 1.22
CA PRO A 63 -0.28 3.91 1.31
C PRO A 63 -0.63 3.36 -0.08
N PHE A 64 -0.93 2.06 -0.18
CA PHE A 64 -1.34 1.46 -1.46
C PHE A 64 -2.36 0.32 -1.33
N ALA A 65 -2.50 -0.29 -0.15
CA ALA A 65 -3.52 -1.29 0.10
C ALA A 65 -4.05 -1.23 1.54
N LYS A 66 -5.28 -1.71 1.76
CA LYS A 66 -5.92 -1.85 3.08
C LYS A 66 -6.42 -3.27 3.27
N VAL A 67 -6.51 -3.74 4.52
CA VAL A 67 -7.12 -5.03 4.84
C VAL A 67 -8.48 -4.87 5.52
N ASP A 68 -9.46 -5.67 5.08
CA ASP A 68 -10.83 -5.70 5.63
C ASP A 68 -11.10 -7.01 6.38
N ASP A 69 -10.27 -7.35 7.36
CA ASP A 69 -10.40 -8.55 8.20
C ASP A 69 -10.58 -8.24 9.70
N GLY A 70 -10.89 -6.98 10.01
CA GLY A 70 -11.02 -6.48 11.38
C GLY A 70 -9.74 -5.86 11.94
N ARG A 71 -8.56 -6.08 11.31
CA ARG A 71 -7.32 -5.40 11.70
C ARG A 71 -7.31 -3.93 11.27
N GLY A 72 -7.82 -3.65 10.08
CA GLY A 72 -7.84 -2.29 9.51
C GLY A 72 -6.44 -1.75 9.18
N ASP A 73 -5.43 -2.62 9.11
CA ASP A 73 -4.05 -2.25 8.80
C ASP A 73 -3.95 -1.73 7.35
N ILE A 74 -3.06 -0.76 7.13
CA ILE A 74 -2.81 -0.17 5.80
C ILE A 74 -1.38 -0.52 5.38
N ALA A 75 -1.23 -1.21 4.24
CA ALA A 75 0.07 -1.46 3.66
C ALA A 75 0.57 -0.21 2.94
N CYS A 76 1.77 0.22 3.30
CA CYS A 76 2.41 1.40 2.75
C CYS A 76 3.80 1.08 2.21
N PHE A 77 4.29 1.82 1.22
CA PHE A 77 5.70 1.82 0.90
C PHE A 77 6.49 2.72 1.84
N ASP A 78 7.75 2.36 2.06
CA ASP A 78 8.75 3.29 2.57
C ASP A 78 8.98 4.39 1.51
N GLY A 79 8.50 5.60 1.81
CA GLY A 79 8.55 6.71 0.89
C GLY A 79 9.90 7.41 0.83
N ASP A 80 10.79 7.14 1.78
CA ASP A 80 12.16 7.66 1.74
C ASP A 80 13.08 6.80 0.85
N ASP A 81 12.58 5.67 0.34
CA ASP A 81 13.27 4.80 -0.60
C ASP A 81 13.08 5.26 -2.06
N SER A 82 14.18 5.56 -2.73
CA SER A 82 14.24 6.00 -4.13
C SER A 82 14.74 4.94 -5.10
N SER A 83 14.83 3.66 -4.68
CA SER A 83 15.37 2.56 -5.49
C SER A 83 14.41 2.07 -6.59
N GLY A 84 13.11 2.36 -6.44
CA GLY A 84 12.05 1.76 -7.25
C GLY A 84 11.61 0.36 -6.80
N ASN A 85 12.20 -0.16 -5.72
CA ASN A 85 11.77 -1.36 -5.03
C ASN A 85 11.64 -1.12 -3.50
N PRO A 86 10.80 -0.16 -3.09
CA PRO A 86 10.67 0.22 -1.69
C PRO A 86 10.15 -0.93 -0.83
N ARG A 87 10.60 -0.98 0.42
CA ARG A 87 10.03 -1.85 1.45
C ARG A 87 8.54 -1.57 1.65
N VAL A 88 7.80 -2.59 2.08
CA VAL A 88 6.41 -2.43 2.52
C VAL A 88 6.35 -2.40 4.04
N LEU A 89 5.83 -1.32 4.58
CA LEU A 89 5.68 -1.04 6.00
C LEU A 89 4.19 -0.98 6.34
N MET A 90 3.80 -1.66 7.42
CA MET A 90 2.42 -1.59 7.89
C MET A 90 2.17 -0.34 8.72
N LEU A 91 1.10 0.37 8.38
CA LEU A 91 0.51 1.40 9.20
C LEU A 91 -0.63 0.78 10.00
N VAL A 92 -0.31 0.43 11.25
CA VAL A 92 -1.25 -0.14 12.22
C VAL A 92 -1.79 1.02 13.06
N LEU A 93 -3.12 1.18 13.08
CA LEU A 93 -3.80 2.31 13.74
C LEU A 93 -4.43 1.92 15.09
N ASP A 94 -4.33 0.66 15.50
CA ASP A 94 -4.82 0.17 16.77
C ASP A 94 -3.72 0.15 17.85
N GLU A 95 -4.09 -0.23 19.08
CA GLU A 95 -3.16 -0.31 20.23
C GLU A 95 -2.41 -1.65 20.31
N SER A 96 -2.41 -2.47 19.26
CA SER A 96 -1.93 -3.86 19.31
C SER A 96 -0.40 -4.01 19.32
N GLU A 97 0.36 -2.91 19.24
CA GLU A 97 1.83 -2.86 19.05
C GLU A 97 2.34 -3.72 17.87
N ARG A 98 1.45 -4.18 16.97
CA ARG A 98 1.83 -4.99 15.82
C ARG A 98 2.69 -4.14 14.89
N ALA A 99 3.88 -4.65 14.62
CA ALA A 99 4.77 -4.12 13.62
C ALA A 99 5.26 -5.26 12.75
N TYR A 100 4.96 -5.20 11.46
CA TYR A 100 5.48 -6.12 10.47
C TYR A 100 5.72 -5.39 9.15
N SER A 101 6.59 -5.97 8.33
CA SER A 101 7.06 -5.37 7.09
C SER A 101 7.48 -6.46 6.11
N PHE A 102 7.51 -6.12 4.83
CA PHE A 102 8.01 -6.97 3.76
C PHE A 102 9.18 -6.29 3.08
N ALA A 103 10.10 -7.08 2.51
CA ALA A 103 11.28 -6.50 1.86
C ALA A 103 10.90 -5.65 0.63
N ASP A 104 9.79 -5.98 -0.03
CA ASP A 104 9.29 -5.29 -1.22
C ASP A 104 7.81 -5.63 -1.50
N PHE A 105 7.30 -5.10 -2.61
CA PHE A 105 5.94 -5.34 -3.09
C PHE A 105 5.67 -6.80 -3.43
N SER A 106 6.63 -7.51 -4.02
CA SER A 106 6.45 -8.91 -4.44
C SER A 106 6.22 -9.81 -3.23
N GLN A 107 7.02 -9.64 -2.17
CA GLN A 107 6.83 -10.38 -0.92
C GLN A 107 5.51 -10.04 -0.23
N TRP A 108 5.11 -8.77 -0.22
CA TRP A 108 3.79 -8.39 0.30
C TRP A 108 2.67 -9.05 -0.51
N LEU A 109 2.78 -9.05 -1.84
CA LEU A 109 1.77 -9.61 -2.72
C LEU A 109 1.61 -11.12 -2.52
N GLU A 110 2.72 -11.86 -2.42
CA GLU A 110 2.69 -13.29 -2.08
C GLU A 110 1.99 -13.53 -0.74
N SER A 111 2.28 -12.71 0.28
CA SER A 111 1.59 -12.79 1.57
C SER A 111 0.10 -12.51 1.47
N ALA A 112 -0.30 -11.48 0.71
CA ALA A 112 -1.71 -11.15 0.51
C ALA A 112 -2.47 -12.25 -0.25
N GLN A 113 -1.82 -12.92 -1.20
CA GLN A 113 -2.39 -14.08 -1.91
C GLN A 113 -2.51 -15.32 -1.01
N MET A 114 -1.55 -15.53 -0.11
CA MET A 114 -1.64 -16.58 0.90
C MET A 114 -2.82 -16.33 1.85
N ASP A 115 -3.03 -15.08 2.29
CA ASP A 115 -4.20 -14.71 3.09
C ASP A 115 -5.51 -14.97 2.32
N ALA A 116 -5.54 -14.71 1.01
CA ALA A 116 -6.71 -14.93 0.15
C ALA A 116 -7.06 -16.39 -0.12
N SER A 117 -6.14 -17.32 0.18
CA SER A 117 -6.35 -18.75 -0.02
C SER A 117 -6.80 -19.48 1.26
N ARG A 118 -7.01 -18.75 2.35
CA ARG A 118 -7.46 -19.26 3.65
C ARG A 118 -8.97 -19.18 3.79
#